data_AF-A0A450Z6A8-F1
#
_entry.id   AF-A0A450Z6A8-F1
#
_cell.length_a   1.000
_cell.length_b   1.000
_cell.length_c   1.000
_cell.angle_alpha   90.00
_cell.angle_beta   90.00
_cell.angle_gamma   90.00
#
_symmetry.space_group_name_H-M   'P 1'
#
loop_
_entity.id
_entity.type
_entity.pdbx_description
1 polymer ?
#
loop_
_entity_poly.entity_id
_entity_poly.type
_entity_poly.pdbx_seq_one_letter_code
_entity_poly.pdbx_strand_id
1 'polypeptide(L)'
;KFKDLNQLIRDNVNPDDSVLITDEYTGYSKVSNILKHYTINHSFEYANGEIHTNTIEGFWALLKRGIIGQYHKVSAKHLSKYIDEFCYRYNLRKASTDHVFGMTVSRGLFV
;
A
#
# COMPACT_ATOMS: atom_id res chain seq x y z
N LYS A 1 -10.61 16.73 7.69
CA LYS A 1 -10.47 17.22 6.30
C LYS A 1 -9.58 16.23 5.58
N PHE A 2 -10.01 15.71 4.41
CA PHE A 2 -9.10 14.91 3.58
C PHE A 2 -7.91 15.80 3.20
N LYS A 3 -6.68 15.32 3.45
CA LYS A 3 -5.47 15.99 2.97
C LYS A 3 -5.50 15.96 1.44
N ASP A 4 -5.07 17.04 0.80
CA ASP A 4 -4.80 17.03 -0.64
C ASP A 4 -3.80 15.91 -0.93
N LEU A 5 -4.03 15.11 -1.97
CA LEU A 5 -3.18 13.98 -2.37
C LEU A 5 -1.73 14.43 -2.55
N ASN A 6 -1.54 15.62 -3.12
CA ASN A 6 -0.24 16.23 -3.31
C ASN A 6 0.50 16.45 -2.00
N GLN A 7 -0.20 16.92 -0.96
CA GLN A 7 0.39 17.12 0.35
C GLN A 7 0.76 15.79 0.98
N LEU A 8 -0.09 14.77 0.84
CA LEU A 8 0.20 13.44 1.36
C LEU A 8 1.45 12.84 0.71
N ILE A 9 1.64 13.02 -0.60
CA ILE A 9 2.84 12.59 -1.31
C ILE A 9 4.07 13.33 -0.77
N ARG A 10 4.01 14.66 -0.68
CA ARG A 10 5.13 15.49 -0.17
C ARG A 10 5.52 15.16 1.27
N ASP A 11 4.54 14.80 2.11
CA ASP A 11 4.77 14.45 3.51
C ASP A 11 5.44 13.08 3.69
N ASN A 12 5.29 12.14 2.74
CA ASN A 12 5.60 10.71 2.96
C ASN A 12 6.51 10.07 1.90
N VAL A 13 6.80 10.76 0.79
CA VAL A 13 7.57 10.19 -0.32
C VAL A 13 8.70 11.16 -0.67
N ASN A 14 9.90 10.64 -0.91
CA ASN A 14 10.99 11.41 -1.49
C ASN A 14 10.76 11.55 -3.02
N PRO A 15 10.39 12.74 -3.54
CA PRO A 15 10.02 12.88 -4.94
C PRO A 15 11.17 12.65 -5.92
N ASP A 16 12.42 12.85 -5.48
CA ASP A 16 13.61 12.76 -6.32
C ASP A 16 14.06 11.31 -6.56
N ASP A 17 13.70 10.39 -5.67
CA ASP A 17 14.14 8.99 -5.67
C ASP A 17 12.96 8.00 -5.78
N SER A 18 11.77 8.49 -6.15
CA SER A 18 10.57 7.67 -6.22
C SER A 18 9.86 7.82 -7.55
N VAL A 19 9.19 6.74 -7.97
CA VAL A 19 8.30 6.69 -9.13
C VAL A 19 6.94 6.24 -8.65
N LEU A 20 5.90 6.99 -9.00
CA LEU A 20 4.52 6.56 -8.79
C LEU A 20 3.99 5.87 -10.06
N ILE A 21 3.28 4.77 -9.88
CA ILE A 21 2.56 4.08 -10.96
C ILE A 21 1.09 3.98 -10.54
N THR A 22 0.16 4.41 -11.40
CA THR A 22 -1.28 4.36 -11.14
C THR A 22 -2.06 3.81 -12.34
N ASP A 23 -3.34 3.55 -12.12
CA ASP A 23 -4.32 3.40 -13.19
C ASP A 23 -4.65 4.76 -13.83
N GLU A 24 -5.67 4.75 -14.69
CA GLU A 24 -6.14 5.89 -15.47
C GLU A 24 -7.02 6.88 -14.71
N TYR A 25 -7.16 6.73 -13.39
CA TYR A 25 -8.02 7.62 -12.63
C TYR A 25 -7.49 9.07 -12.69
N THR A 26 -8.33 9.98 -13.21
CA THR A 26 -7.96 11.38 -13.49
C THR A 26 -7.54 12.17 -12.25
N GLY A 27 -7.88 11.69 -11.05
CA GLY A 27 -7.41 12.26 -9.79
C GLY A 27 -5.88 12.29 -9.65
N TYR A 28 -5.16 11.43 -10.37
CA TYR A 28 -3.68 11.39 -10.35
C TYR A 28 -3.02 12.31 -11.39
N SER A 29 -3.78 12.94 -12.27
CA SER A 29 -3.25 13.73 -13.40
C SER A 29 -2.24 14.82 -13.03
N LYS A 30 -2.33 15.38 -11.80
CA LYS A 30 -1.45 16.45 -11.32
C LYS A 30 -0.19 15.94 -10.61
N VAL A 31 -0.06 14.63 -10.37
CA VAL A 31 1.05 14.06 -9.59
C VAL A 31 2.38 14.12 -10.35
N SER A 32 2.34 14.13 -11.68
CA SER A 32 3.50 14.36 -12.54
C SER A 32 4.22 15.69 -12.29
N ASN A 33 3.56 16.67 -11.67
CA ASN A 33 4.18 17.94 -11.25
C ASN A 33 5.01 17.81 -9.95
N ILE A 34 4.98 16.66 -9.29
CA ILE A 34 5.58 16.44 -7.97
C ILE A 34 6.69 15.40 -8.07
N LEU A 35 6.42 14.26 -8.71
CA LEU A 35 7.40 13.20 -8.93
C LEU A 35 7.17 12.52 -10.27
N LYS A 36 8.13 11.68 -10.66
CA LYS A 36 8.01 10.84 -11.84
C LYS A 36 6.78 9.92 -11.71
N HIS A 37 5.86 10.02 -12.66
CA HIS A 37 4.57 9.34 -12.63
C HIS A 37 4.31 8.63 -13.96
N TYR A 38 3.93 7.35 -13.86
CA TYR A 38 3.45 6.54 -14.98
C TYR A 38 2.01 6.11 -14.75
N THR A 39 1.29 5.95 -15.86
CA THR A 39 -0.09 5.45 -15.87
C THR A 39 -0.14 4.19 -16.72
N ILE A 40 -0.84 3.17 -16.25
CA ILE A 40 -1.17 1.98 -17.05
C ILE A 40 -2.65 1.97 -17.43
N ASN A 41 -2.92 1.76 -18.72
CA ASN A 41 -4.26 1.64 -19.25
C ASN A 41 -4.68 0.16 -19.30
N HIS A 42 -5.51 -0.25 -18.33
CA HIS A 42 -6.03 -1.61 -18.22
C HIS A 42 -6.99 -2.03 -19.34
N SER A 43 -7.45 -1.11 -20.18
CA SER A 43 -8.20 -1.43 -21.40
C SER A 43 -7.29 -1.93 -22.53
N PHE A 44 -6.00 -1.63 -22.49
CA PHE A 44 -5.02 -2.06 -23.49
C PHE A 44 -4.04 -3.10 -22.94
N GLU A 45 -3.46 -2.86 -21.76
CA GLU A 45 -2.45 -3.74 -21.16
C GLU A 45 -2.57 -3.81 -19.63
N TYR A 46 -2.23 -4.98 -19.06
CA TYR A 46 -2.26 -5.21 -17.61
C TYR A 46 -0.89 -5.02 -16.94
N ALA A 47 0.18 -5.04 -17.72
CA ALA A 47 1.54 -4.77 -17.24
C ALA A 47 2.44 -4.41 -18.42
N ASN A 48 3.32 -3.43 -18.21
CA ASN A 48 4.38 -3.06 -19.14
C ASN A 48 5.73 -3.05 -18.42
N GLY A 49 6.38 -4.22 -18.39
CA GLY A 49 7.54 -4.44 -17.53
C GLY A 49 7.19 -4.20 -16.06
N GLU A 50 7.92 -3.30 -15.40
CA GLU A 50 7.69 -2.89 -14.00
C GLU A 50 6.56 -1.86 -13.86
N ILE A 51 6.01 -1.33 -14.96
CA ILE A 51 4.90 -0.38 -14.94
C ILE A 51 3.59 -1.17 -14.85
N HIS A 52 3.09 -1.35 -13.63
CA HIS A 52 1.79 -1.96 -13.35
C HIS A 52 1.27 -1.63 -11.95
N THR A 53 -0.03 -1.83 -11.69
CA THR A 53 -0.65 -1.71 -10.36
C THR A 53 -0.86 -3.04 -9.63
N ASN A 54 -0.43 -4.16 -10.23
CA ASN A 54 -0.64 -5.53 -9.73
C ASN A 54 -0.21 -5.74 -8.27
N THR A 55 0.91 -5.14 -7.85
CA THR A 55 1.43 -5.26 -6.47
C THR A 55 0.44 -4.72 -5.45
N ILE A 56 -0.06 -3.51 -5.66
CA ILE A 56 -0.99 -2.85 -4.73
C ILE A 56 -2.39 -3.48 -4.80
N GLU A 57 -2.83 -3.92 -5.98
CA GLU A 57 -4.06 -4.69 -6.15
C GLU A 57 -4.01 -6.02 -5.40
N GLY A 58 -2.89 -6.74 -5.49
CA GLY A 58 -2.65 -7.97 -4.75
C GLY A 58 -2.69 -7.75 -3.24
N PHE A 59 -2.10 -6.67 -2.75
CA PHE A 59 -2.20 -6.27 -1.34
C PHE A 59 -3.66 -6.05 -0.91
N TRP A 60 -4.45 -5.29 -1.67
CA TRP A 60 -5.86 -5.06 -1.36
C TRP A 60 -6.69 -6.33 -1.42
N ALA A 61 -6.39 -7.24 -2.34
CA ALA A 61 -7.05 -8.53 -2.43
C ALA A 61 -6.80 -9.38 -1.16
N LEU A 62 -5.59 -9.36 -0.61
CA LEU A 62 -5.25 -10.03 0.66
C LEU A 62 -6.00 -9.40 1.83
N LEU A 63 -6.01 -8.07 1.95
CA LEU A 63 -6.74 -7.37 3.02
C LEU A 63 -8.24 -7.71 2.99
N LYS A 64 -8.87 -7.63 1.82
CA LYS A 64 -10.31 -7.91 1.65
C LYS A 64 -10.66 -9.35 2.03
N ARG A 65 -9.85 -10.33 1.59
CA ARG A 65 -10.03 -11.74 2.00
C ARG A 65 -9.86 -11.93 3.50
N GLY A 66 -8.91 -11.23 4.10
CA GLY A 66 -8.72 -11.15 5.55
C GLY A 66 -9.97 -10.70 6.29
N ILE A 67 -10.54 -9.58 5.86
CA ILE A 67 -11.76 -9.00 6.43
C ILE A 67 -12.94 -9.98 6.32
N ILE A 68 -13.06 -10.71 5.21
CA ILE A 68 -14.17 -11.65 4.97
C ILE A 68 -13.98 -12.96 5.76
N GLY A 69 -12.77 -13.51 5.79
CA GLY A 69 -12.54 -14.88 6.27
C GLY A 69 -11.87 -15.02 7.63
N GLN A 70 -11.08 -14.04 8.07
CA GLN A 70 -10.31 -14.14 9.31
C GLN A 70 -10.93 -13.30 10.44
N TYR A 71 -11.42 -12.10 10.13
CA TYR A 71 -12.03 -11.22 11.13
C TYR A 71 -13.54 -11.32 11.10
N HIS A 72 -14.15 -11.58 12.26
CA HIS A 72 -15.60 -11.79 12.36
C HIS A 72 -16.36 -10.48 12.62
N LYS A 73 -15.69 -9.41 13.08
CA LYS A 73 -16.27 -8.10 13.38
C LYS A 73 -15.28 -6.97 13.12
N VAL A 74 -15.19 -6.50 11.88
CA VAL A 74 -14.38 -5.34 11.52
C VAL A 74 -15.17 -4.07 11.76
N SER A 75 -14.57 -3.11 12.48
CA SER A 75 -15.14 -1.78 12.68
C SER A 75 -14.27 -0.73 12.01
N ALA A 76 -14.89 0.27 11.38
CA ALA A 76 -14.21 1.43 10.82
C ALA A 76 -13.30 2.14 11.85
N LYS A 77 -13.67 2.11 13.15
CA LYS A 77 -12.87 2.66 14.26
C LYS A 77 -11.46 2.07 14.34
N HIS A 78 -11.28 0.82 13.93
CA HIS A 78 -10.02 0.09 14.02
C HIS A 78 -9.41 -0.21 12.65
N LEU A 79 -9.95 0.37 11.57
CA LEU A 79 -9.51 0.09 10.20
C LEU A 79 -8.01 0.33 10.00
N SER A 80 -7.47 1.42 10.57
CA SER A 80 -6.04 1.70 10.53
C SER A 80 -5.20 0.56 11.12
N LYS A 81 -5.60 0.01 12.28
CA LYS A 81 -4.89 -1.11 12.92
C LYS A 81 -4.89 -2.37 12.06
N TYR A 82 -5.99 -2.67 11.39
CA TYR A 82 -6.03 -3.79 10.44
C TYR A 82 -5.08 -3.53 9.27
N ILE A 83 -5.12 -2.33 8.68
CA ILE A 83 -4.21 -1.96 7.58
C ILE A 83 -2.74 -2.09 8.02
N ASP A 84 -2.40 -1.58 9.21
CA ASP A 84 -1.04 -1.68 9.77
C ASP A 84 -0.58 -3.15 9.92
N GLU A 85 -1.46 -4.03 10.39
CA GLU A 85 -1.18 -5.47 10.49
C GLU A 85 -0.96 -6.11 9.12
N PHE A 86 -1.75 -5.74 8.10
CA PHE A 86 -1.56 -6.24 6.74
C PHE A 86 -0.28 -5.69 6.11
N CYS A 87 0.04 -4.41 6.30
CA CYS A 87 1.31 -3.83 5.88
C CYS A 87 2.50 -4.56 6.50
N TYR A 88 2.45 -4.81 7.82
CA TYR A 88 3.47 -5.56 8.54
C TYR A 88 3.69 -6.96 7.96
N ARG A 89 2.61 -7.73 7.80
CA ARG A 89 2.66 -9.09 7.22
C ARG A 89 3.15 -9.07 5.77
N TYR A 90 2.65 -8.15 4.96
CA TYR A 90 3.02 -8.07 3.54
C TYR A 90 4.50 -7.75 3.38
N ASN A 91 5.03 -6.77 4.12
CA ASN A 91 6.43 -6.36 4.03
C ASN A 91 7.39 -7.45 4.53
N LEU A 92 6.97 -8.26 5.49
CA LEU A 92 7.78 -9.36 6.04
C LEU A 92 7.52 -10.73 5.42
N ARG A 93 6.70 -10.83 4.37
CA ARG A 93 6.27 -12.13 3.77
C ARG A 93 7.41 -13.03 3.28
N LYS A 94 8.61 -12.47 3.05
CA LYS A 94 9.82 -13.20 2.62
C LYS A 94 10.84 -13.39 3.74
N ALA A 95 10.59 -12.83 4.92
CA ALA A 95 11.49 -12.98 6.07
C ALA A 95 11.34 -14.36 6.72
N SER A 96 12.37 -14.82 7.42
CA SER A 96 12.29 -16.07 8.18
C SER A 96 11.34 -15.94 9.36
N THR A 97 10.72 -17.04 9.77
CA THR A 97 9.81 -17.07 10.92
C THR A 97 10.48 -16.53 12.18
N ASP A 98 11.74 -16.87 12.44
CA ASP A 98 12.49 -16.37 13.60
C ASP A 98 12.63 -14.85 13.58
N HIS A 99 12.91 -14.28 12.40
CA HIS A 99 13.01 -12.83 12.23
C HIS A 99 11.64 -12.16 12.48
N VAL A 100 10.56 -12.69 11.89
CA VAL A 100 9.21 -12.15 12.09
C VAL A 100 8.79 -12.26 13.55
N PHE A 101 9.09 -13.37 14.22
CA PHE A 101 8.82 -13.55 15.64
C PHE A 101 9.55 -12.50 16.49
N GLY A 102 10.86 -12.34 16.29
CA GLY A 102 11.66 -11.34 16.99
C GLY A 102 11.16 -9.90 16.78
N MET A 103 10.80 -9.55 15.54
CA MET A 103 10.20 -8.25 15.22
C MET A 103 8.85 -8.04 15.90
N THR A 104 8.02 -9.09 15.94
CA THR A 104 6.68 -9.02 16.57
C THR A 104 6.79 -8.82 18.08
N VAL A 105 7.66 -9.59 18.74
CA VAL A 105 7.93 -9.46 20.18
C VAL A 105 8.48 -8.07 20.51
N SER A 106 9.46 -7.59 19.72
CA SER A 106 10.03 -6.24 19.93
C SER A 106 8.97 -5.15 19.81
N ARG A 107 8.10 -5.21 18.79
CA ARG A 107 7.00 -4.24 18.63
C ARG A 107 5.96 -4.32 19.75
N GLY A 108 5.80 -5.47 20.40
CA GLY A 108 4.87 -5.63 21.53
C GLY A 108 5.45 -5.19 22.88
N LEU A 109 6.77 -5.27 23.05
CA LEU A 109 7.46 -4.91 24.30
C LEU A 109 7.84 -3.43 24.40
N PHE A 110 8.00 -2.74 23.27
CA PHE A 110 8.40 -1.32 23.20
C PHE A 110 7.24 -0.39 22.80
N VAL A 111 6.00 -0.74 23.15
CA VAL A 111 4.83 0.16 23.06
C VAL A 111 4.73 1.03 24.31
#